data_AF-A0A6B0WZU6-F1
#
_entry.id   AF-A0A6B0WZU6-F1
#
_cell.length_a   1.000
_cell.length_b   1.000
_cell.length_c   1.000
_cell.angle_alpha   90.00
_cell.angle_beta   90.00
_cell.angle_gamma   90.00
#
_symmetry.space_group_name_H-M   'P 1'
#
loop_
_entity.id
_entity.type
_entity.pdbx_description
1 polymer ?
#
loop_
_entity_poly.entity_id
_entity_poly.type
_entity_poly.pdbx_seq_one_letter_code
_entity_poly.pdbx_strand_id
1 'polypeptide(L)'
;MAERACGAVLDYARNGNRSRYESLSFGRRMALSDLVLAECVEGKGRFLDDITNGIWCICEESFWGVPAHIGVQKAGSGLPDTADPIVDLFAAETSELLAWTVYLLGAQLDAVSPLIVPRIAREMQYRILTPLLEREDFGWMGYSGARVNNWNPWIVSNWLTSTLLMETDEARRVASVFKAMQTVDNFIDPYP
;
A
#
# COMPACT_ATOMS: atom_id res chain seq x y z
N MET A 1 6.95 18.77 -20.05
CA MET A 1 5.50 18.61 -19.79
C MET A 1 5.33 17.99 -18.41
N ALA A 2 5.29 18.82 -17.37
CA ALA A 2 4.92 18.42 -16.02
C ALA A 2 3.38 18.47 -15.92
N GLU A 3 2.70 17.50 -16.53
CA GLU A 3 1.25 17.54 -16.70
C GLU A 3 0.56 16.80 -15.53
N ARG A 4 0.12 17.60 -14.54
CA ARG A 4 -1.02 17.38 -13.63
C ARG A 4 -1.19 15.98 -12.99
N ALA A 5 -0.20 15.50 -12.24
CA ALA A 5 -0.37 14.28 -11.43
C ALA A 5 -1.47 14.39 -10.36
N CYS A 6 -1.66 15.57 -9.76
CA CYS A 6 -2.66 15.79 -8.70
C CYS A 6 -4.09 16.01 -9.25
N GLY A 7 -4.23 16.29 -10.55
CA GLY A 7 -5.52 16.64 -11.17
C GLY A 7 -6.41 15.45 -11.55
N ALA A 8 -5.86 14.23 -11.60
CA ALA A 8 -6.54 13.07 -12.17
C ALA A 8 -7.47 12.33 -11.19
N VAL A 9 -7.42 12.62 -9.89
CA VAL A 9 -8.29 11.96 -8.89
C VAL A 9 -9.77 12.30 -9.12
N LEU A 10 -10.06 13.59 -9.33
CA LEU A 10 -11.41 14.07 -9.55
C LEU A 10 -11.97 13.67 -10.92
N ASP A 11 -11.14 13.25 -11.87
CA ASP A 11 -11.61 12.78 -13.17
C ASP A 11 -12.55 11.59 -12.97
N TYR A 12 -12.20 10.64 -12.10
CA TYR A 12 -13.07 9.50 -11.80
C TYR A 12 -14.43 9.92 -11.23
N ALA A 13 -14.44 10.82 -10.24
CA ALA A 13 -15.69 11.30 -9.64
C ALA A 13 -16.57 12.07 -10.64
N ARG A 14 -15.98 12.70 -11.66
CA ARG A 14 -16.69 13.53 -12.65
C ARG A 14 -17.15 12.75 -13.87
N ASN A 15 -16.37 11.78 -14.34
CA ASN A 15 -16.61 11.11 -15.62
C ASN A 15 -16.23 9.62 -15.64
N GLY A 16 -15.85 9.04 -14.50
CA GLY A 16 -15.47 7.62 -14.39
C GLY A 16 -14.08 7.27 -14.93
N ASN A 17 -13.30 8.24 -15.44
CA ASN A 17 -11.94 7.97 -15.91
C ASN A 17 -10.97 7.79 -14.75
N ARG A 18 -10.50 6.55 -14.57
CA ARG A 18 -9.42 6.20 -13.61
C ARG A 18 -8.05 6.04 -14.26
N SER A 19 -8.00 5.78 -15.58
CA SER A 19 -6.78 5.34 -16.29
C SER A 19 -5.63 6.36 -16.25
N ARG A 20 -5.93 7.67 -16.22
CA ARG A 20 -4.90 8.71 -16.12
C ARG A 20 -4.18 8.66 -14.77
N TYR A 21 -4.95 8.54 -13.70
CA TYR A 21 -4.39 8.40 -12.35
C TYR A 21 -3.60 7.10 -12.24
N GLU A 22 -4.18 5.99 -12.71
CA GLU A 22 -3.55 4.67 -12.66
C GLU A 22 -2.23 4.63 -13.41
N SER A 23 -2.18 5.16 -14.65
CA SER A 23 -0.95 5.20 -15.44
C SER A 23 0.18 5.90 -14.69
N LEU A 24 -0.11 7.04 -14.05
CA LEU A 24 0.87 7.78 -13.26
C LEU A 24 1.24 7.05 -11.96
N SER A 25 0.26 6.51 -11.24
CA SER A 25 0.47 5.79 -9.98
C SER A 25 1.29 4.52 -10.22
N PHE A 26 0.83 3.64 -11.10
CA PHE A 26 1.49 2.37 -11.43
C PHE A 26 2.84 2.59 -12.10
N GLY A 27 2.99 3.63 -12.93
CA GLY A 27 4.28 3.99 -13.50
C GLY A 27 5.35 4.25 -12.44
N ARG A 28 5.00 4.91 -11.33
CA ARG A 28 5.94 5.11 -10.20
C ARG A 28 6.29 3.81 -9.48
N ARG A 29 5.30 2.93 -9.21
CA ARG A 29 5.57 1.63 -8.56
C ARG A 29 6.40 0.70 -9.44
N MET A 30 6.11 0.62 -10.73
CA MET A 30 6.89 -0.19 -11.68
C MET A 30 8.34 0.32 -11.77
N ALA A 31 8.55 1.63 -11.91
CA ALA A 31 9.89 2.20 -11.93
C ALA A 31 10.66 1.92 -10.63
N LEU A 32 10.00 2.05 -9.46
CA LEU A 32 10.62 1.71 -8.18
C LEU A 32 11.00 0.22 -8.13
N SER A 33 10.10 -0.68 -8.51
CA SER A 33 10.35 -2.13 -8.54
C SER A 33 11.54 -2.47 -9.45
N ASP A 34 11.60 -1.92 -10.66
CA ASP A 34 12.69 -2.17 -11.61
C ASP A 34 14.04 -1.70 -11.06
N LEU A 35 14.08 -0.51 -10.45
CA LEU A 35 15.31 0.04 -9.86
C LEU A 35 15.78 -0.76 -8.65
N VAL A 36 14.86 -1.18 -7.77
CA VAL A 36 15.18 -2.01 -6.60
C VAL A 36 15.76 -3.35 -7.05
N LEU A 37 15.16 -4.01 -8.05
CA LEU A 37 15.68 -5.25 -8.59
C LEU A 37 17.05 -5.04 -9.28
N ALA A 38 17.21 -3.95 -10.04
CA ALA A 38 18.49 -3.62 -10.67
C ALA A 38 19.60 -3.40 -9.63
N GLU A 39 19.31 -2.71 -8.53
CA GLU A 39 20.26 -2.49 -7.44
C GLU A 39 20.57 -3.79 -6.69
N CYS A 40 19.58 -4.67 -6.48
CA CYS A 40 19.81 -5.99 -5.89
C CYS A 40 20.74 -6.87 -6.76
N VAL A 41 20.66 -6.75 -8.09
CA VAL A 41 21.51 -7.49 -9.03
C VAL A 41 22.90 -6.88 -9.16
N GLU A 42 23.01 -5.56 -9.23
CA GLU A 42 24.30 -4.89 -9.45
C GLU A 42 25.08 -4.60 -8.17
N GLY A 43 24.42 -4.15 -7.10
CA GLY A 43 25.04 -3.78 -5.83
C GLY A 43 26.09 -2.67 -5.92
N LYS A 44 25.89 -1.68 -6.82
CA LYS A 44 26.87 -0.61 -7.10
C LYS A 44 26.45 0.76 -6.57
N GLY A 45 25.28 0.86 -5.96
CA GLY A 45 24.71 2.07 -5.39
C GLY A 45 24.20 3.08 -6.41
N ARG A 46 24.24 2.78 -7.72
CA ARG A 46 23.95 3.76 -8.78
C ARG A 46 22.47 4.10 -8.89
N PHE A 47 21.59 3.26 -8.37
CA PHE A 47 20.15 3.48 -8.42
C PHE A 47 19.59 4.01 -7.09
N LEU A 48 20.40 4.10 -6.03
CA LEU A 48 19.92 4.42 -4.68
C LEU A 48 19.28 5.81 -4.57
N ASP A 49 19.79 6.81 -5.29
CA ASP A 49 19.21 8.15 -5.32
C ASP A 49 17.81 8.15 -5.97
N ASP A 50 17.66 7.44 -7.10
CA ASP A 50 16.39 7.35 -7.81
C ASP A 50 15.35 6.51 -7.04
N ILE A 51 15.79 5.43 -6.39
CA ILE A 51 14.96 4.64 -5.47
C ILE A 51 14.48 5.53 -4.32
N THR A 52 15.39 6.29 -3.70
CA THR A 52 15.08 7.23 -2.61
C THR A 52 14.05 8.27 -3.04
N ASN A 53 14.22 8.88 -4.22
CA ASN A 53 13.27 9.84 -4.78
C ASN A 53 11.91 9.21 -5.08
N GLY A 54 11.88 7.99 -5.62
CA GLY A 54 10.67 7.23 -5.91
C GLY A 54 9.87 6.91 -4.64
N ILE A 55 10.55 6.41 -3.61
CA ILE A 55 9.96 6.17 -2.28
C ILE A 55 9.35 7.45 -1.72
N TRP A 56 10.11 8.57 -1.76
CA TRP A 56 9.64 9.84 -1.23
C TRP A 56 8.38 10.30 -1.95
N CYS A 57 8.36 10.24 -3.29
CA CYS A 57 7.19 10.60 -4.08
C CYS A 57 5.97 9.75 -3.75
N ILE A 58 6.13 8.44 -3.57
CA ILE A 58 5.04 7.53 -3.16
C ILE A 58 4.53 7.90 -1.75
N CYS A 59 5.43 8.19 -0.82
CA CYS A 59 5.07 8.58 0.55
C CYS A 59 4.32 9.93 0.64
N GLU A 60 4.50 10.82 -0.35
CA GLU A 60 3.79 12.10 -0.46
C GLU A 60 2.40 11.99 -1.13
N GLU A 61 2.06 10.84 -1.72
CA GLU A 61 0.72 10.66 -2.29
C GLU A 61 -0.33 10.70 -1.19
N SER A 62 -1.45 11.40 -1.40
CA SER A 62 -2.54 11.44 -0.41
C SER A 62 -3.29 10.09 -0.28
N PHE A 63 -3.12 9.20 -1.25
CA PHE A 63 -3.69 7.86 -1.23
C PHE A 63 -2.83 6.89 -2.06
N TRP A 64 -2.65 5.67 -1.57
CA TRP A 64 -1.87 4.63 -2.26
C TRP A 64 -2.73 3.70 -3.13
N GLY A 65 -4.05 3.77 -2.98
CA GLY A 65 -4.99 3.04 -3.83
C GLY A 65 -5.36 3.80 -5.10
N VAL A 66 -6.52 3.47 -5.66
CA VAL A 66 -7.04 4.13 -6.87
C VAL A 66 -8.37 4.85 -6.61
N PRO A 67 -8.67 5.96 -7.32
CA PRO A 67 -9.87 6.78 -7.09
C PRO A 67 -11.19 5.99 -7.17
N ALA A 68 -11.20 4.91 -7.95
CA ALA A 68 -12.38 4.07 -8.12
C ALA A 68 -12.81 3.34 -6.84
N HIS A 69 -11.90 3.16 -5.89
CA HIS A 69 -12.15 2.43 -4.65
C HIS A 69 -12.44 3.37 -3.47
N ILE A 70 -12.36 4.69 -3.68
CA ILE A 70 -12.36 5.68 -2.61
C ILE A 70 -13.70 5.84 -1.90
N GLY A 71 -14.79 5.44 -2.55
CA GLY A 71 -16.16 5.63 -2.05
C GLY A 71 -16.48 4.92 -0.73
N VAL A 72 -15.59 4.04 -0.25
CA VAL A 72 -15.73 3.36 1.05
C VAL A 72 -15.31 4.23 2.24
N GLN A 73 -14.58 5.33 2.00
CA GLN A 73 -14.30 6.31 3.05
C GLN A 73 -15.60 7.02 3.48
N LYS A 74 -15.66 7.54 4.71
CA LYS A 74 -16.85 8.20 5.28
C LYS A 74 -17.31 9.40 4.47
N ALA A 75 -16.37 10.15 3.88
CA ALA A 75 -16.66 11.30 3.02
C ALA A 75 -17.27 10.92 1.66
N GLY A 76 -17.33 9.62 1.32
CA GLY A 76 -17.79 9.12 0.03
C GLY A 76 -16.80 9.37 -1.11
N SER A 77 -17.26 9.21 -2.35
CA SER A 77 -16.42 9.34 -3.55
C SER A 77 -15.91 10.77 -3.76
N GLY A 78 -14.66 10.92 -4.18
CA GLY A 78 -14.07 12.23 -4.46
C GLY A 78 -12.56 12.26 -4.25
N LEU A 79 -12.08 13.29 -3.55
CA LEU A 79 -10.70 13.34 -3.08
C LEU A 79 -10.48 12.38 -1.90
N PRO A 80 -9.27 11.83 -1.73
CA PRO A 80 -8.93 11.08 -0.53
C PRO A 80 -9.07 11.92 0.73
N ASP A 81 -9.81 11.39 1.69
CA ASP A 81 -9.77 11.87 3.06
C ASP A 81 -8.57 11.24 3.77
N THR A 82 -7.49 12.00 3.92
CA THR A 82 -6.27 11.50 4.58
C THR A 82 -6.48 11.20 6.07
N ALA A 83 -7.59 11.63 6.68
CA ALA A 83 -7.95 11.34 8.07
C ALA A 83 -8.78 10.05 8.23
N ASP A 84 -9.25 9.44 7.13
CA ASP A 84 -9.97 8.17 7.12
C ASP A 84 -9.28 7.18 6.15
N PRO A 85 -8.11 6.64 6.53
CA PRO A 85 -7.36 5.74 5.66
C PRO A 85 -8.16 4.47 5.36
N ILE A 86 -8.27 4.16 4.07
CA ILE A 86 -8.88 2.94 3.54
C ILE A 86 -7.78 2.04 2.95
N VAL A 87 -8.00 0.72 3.02
CA VAL A 87 -7.10 -0.26 2.39
C VAL A 87 -7.83 -0.97 1.27
N ASP A 88 -7.38 -0.70 0.04
CA ASP A 88 -7.77 -1.41 -1.17
C ASP A 88 -6.63 -2.29 -1.69
N LEU A 89 -6.84 -2.94 -2.84
CA LEU A 89 -5.86 -3.78 -3.52
C LEU A 89 -4.49 -3.10 -3.69
N PHE A 90 -4.48 -1.86 -4.17
CA PHE A 90 -3.26 -1.19 -4.60
C PHE A 90 -2.57 -0.43 -3.46
N ALA A 91 -3.32 -0.02 -2.44
CA ALA A 91 -2.78 0.47 -1.19
C ALA A 91 -1.99 -0.65 -0.49
N ALA A 92 -2.56 -1.86 -0.43
CA ALA A 92 -1.88 -3.03 0.09
C ALA A 92 -0.64 -3.41 -0.75
N GLU A 93 -0.75 -3.44 -2.08
CA GLU A 93 0.38 -3.71 -2.99
C GLU A 93 1.51 -2.68 -2.87
N THR A 94 1.17 -1.39 -2.72
CA THR A 94 2.16 -0.33 -2.48
C THR A 94 2.90 -0.59 -1.16
N SER A 95 2.19 -1.05 -0.13
CA SER A 95 2.78 -1.36 1.17
C SER A 95 3.71 -2.58 1.12
N GLU A 96 3.37 -3.60 0.33
CA GLU A 96 4.23 -4.76 0.10
C GLU A 96 5.51 -4.34 -0.64
N LEU A 97 5.39 -3.57 -1.72
CA LEU A 97 6.54 -3.08 -2.50
C LEU A 97 7.52 -2.29 -1.62
N LEU A 98 7.02 -1.38 -0.77
CA LEU A 98 7.85 -0.62 0.14
C LEU A 98 8.48 -1.50 1.23
N ALA A 99 7.75 -2.49 1.76
CA ALA A 99 8.28 -3.44 2.74
C ALA A 99 9.44 -4.26 2.18
N TRP A 100 9.29 -4.81 0.97
CA TRP A 100 10.36 -5.52 0.27
C TRP A 100 11.55 -4.61 -0.03
N THR A 101 11.29 -3.35 -0.42
CA THR A 101 12.36 -2.38 -0.67
C THR A 101 13.20 -2.14 0.58
N VAL A 102 12.58 -1.97 1.74
CA VAL A 102 13.29 -1.84 3.02
C VAL A 102 14.03 -3.12 3.38
N TYR A 103 13.39 -4.29 3.22
CA TYR A 103 14.02 -5.57 3.53
C TYR A 103 15.28 -5.82 2.69
N LEU A 104 15.24 -5.49 1.40
CA LEU A 104 16.34 -5.74 0.46
C LEU A 104 17.45 -4.69 0.54
N LEU A 105 17.10 -3.41 0.70
CA LEU A 105 18.01 -2.27 0.52
C LEU A 105 18.06 -1.30 1.70
N GLY A 106 17.43 -1.61 2.84
CA GLY A 106 17.27 -0.69 3.97
C GLY A 106 18.58 -0.07 4.45
N ALA A 107 19.64 -0.87 4.61
CA ALA A 107 20.94 -0.38 5.06
C ALA A 107 21.60 0.57 4.05
N GLN A 108 21.43 0.31 2.75
CA GLN A 108 21.92 1.14 1.66
C GLN A 108 21.14 2.46 1.58
N LEU A 109 19.82 2.41 1.79
CA LEU A 109 18.96 3.58 1.85
C LEU A 109 19.29 4.48 3.05
N ASP A 110 19.59 3.90 4.21
CA ASP A 110 20.01 4.66 5.40
C ASP A 110 21.32 5.42 5.17
N ALA A 111 22.22 4.89 4.33
CA ALA A 111 23.44 5.58 3.93
C ALA A 111 23.18 6.79 3.01
N VAL A 112 22.10 6.76 2.21
CA VAL A 112 21.67 7.92 1.41
C VAL A 112 20.96 8.94 2.30
N SER A 113 20.02 8.49 3.13
CA SER A 113 19.32 9.35 4.08
C SER A 113 18.70 8.54 5.23
N PRO A 114 18.96 8.91 6.49
CA PRO A 114 18.41 8.23 7.66
C PRO A 114 16.90 8.46 7.85
N LEU A 115 16.25 9.22 6.96
CA LEU A 115 14.84 9.59 7.07
C LEU A 115 13.92 8.70 6.22
N ILE A 116 14.47 7.91 5.30
CA ILE A 116 13.66 7.17 4.31
C ILE A 116 12.96 5.98 4.94
N VAL A 117 13.70 5.09 5.63
CA VAL A 117 13.10 3.93 6.29
C VAL A 117 12.10 4.34 7.38
N PRO A 118 12.39 5.33 8.27
CA PRO A 118 11.39 5.84 9.20
C PRO A 118 10.16 6.47 8.53
N ARG A 119 10.33 7.13 7.36
CA ARG A 119 9.20 7.68 6.61
C ARG A 119 8.29 6.57 6.10
N ILE A 120 8.85 5.53 5.48
CA ILE A 120 8.08 4.36 5.02
C ILE A 120 7.31 3.75 6.19
N ALA A 121 8.00 3.47 7.31
CA ALA A 121 7.40 2.86 8.48
C ALA A 121 6.21 3.68 9.01
N ARG A 122 6.35 5.01 9.11
CA ARG A 122 5.27 5.89 9.57
C ARG A 122 4.07 5.89 8.63
N GLU A 123 4.29 6.03 7.32
CA GLU A 123 3.18 6.03 6.35
C GLU A 123 2.48 4.67 6.30
N MET A 124 3.24 3.57 6.34
CA MET A 124 2.69 2.21 6.35
C MET A 124 1.90 1.93 7.62
N GLN A 125 2.39 2.33 8.79
CA GLN A 125 1.67 2.18 10.05
C GLN A 125 0.34 2.93 10.03
N TYR A 126 0.35 4.17 9.55
CA TYR A 126 -0.85 5.01 9.51
C TYR A 126 -1.87 4.54 8.47
N ARG A 127 -1.43 4.21 7.26
CA ARG A 127 -2.32 3.94 6.12
C ARG A 127 -2.78 2.50 6.03
N ILE A 128 -1.99 1.56 6.55
CA ILE A 128 -2.14 0.13 6.26
C ILE A 128 -2.22 -0.68 7.55
N LEU A 129 -1.13 -0.77 8.33
CA LEU A 129 -1.04 -1.74 9.42
C LEU A 129 -2.02 -1.44 10.56
N THR A 130 -2.13 -0.17 10.98
CA THR A 130 -3.08 0.21 12.03
C THR A 130 -4.53 0.06 11.58
N PRO A 131 -4.96 0.58 10.40
CA PRO A 131 -6.31 0.33 9.90
C PRO A 131 -6.66 -1.15 9.80
N LEU A 132 -5.76 -1.99 9.28
CA LEU A 132 -6.03 -3.43 9.13
C LEU A 132 -6.12 -4.15 10.48
N LEU A 133 -5.31 -3.76 11.46
CA LEU A 133 -5.36 -4.32 12.80
C LEU A 133 -6.63 -3.89 13.54
N GLU A 134 -7.02 -2.62 13.47
CA GLU A 134 -8.05 -2.04 14.34
C GLU A 134 -9.46 -2.06 13.73
N ARG A 135 -9.60 -2.07 12.41
CA ARG A 135 -10.90 -1.98 11.72
C ARG A 135 -11.39 -3.34 11.22
N GLU A 136 -12.70 -3.52 11.20
CA GLU A 136 -13.38 -4.71 10.67
C GLU A 136 -14.48 -4.35 9.65
N ASP A 137 -14.61 -3.05 9.36
CA ASP A 137 -15.68 -2.49 8.52
C ASP A 137 -15.35 -2.49 7.02
N PHE A 138 -14.15 -2.92 6.62
CA PHE A 138 -13.85 -3.13 5.22
C PHE A 138 -14.61 -4.36 4.71
N GLY A 139 -15.55 -4.15 3.79
CA GLY A 139 -16.44 -5.21 3.31
C GLY A 139 -15.71 -6.44 2.73
N TRP A 140 -14.49 -6.27 2.20
CA TRP A 140 -13.68 -7.37 1.71
C TRP A 140 -13.13 -8.27 2.84
N MET A 141 -13.16 -7.85 4.11
CA MET A 141 -12.69 -8.67 5.24
C MET A 141 -13.68 -9.79 5.62
N GLY A 142 -14.97 -9.62 5.33
CA GLY A 142 -15.98 -10.67 5.55
C GLY A 142 -16.56 -10.77 6.96
N TYR A 143 -16.21 -9.88 7.90
CA TYR A 143 -16.76 -9.88 9.26
C TYR A 143 -18.28 -9.63 9.34
N SER A 144 -18.91 -9.12 8.27
CA SER A 144 -20.36 -8.93 8.18
C SER A 144 -21.13 -10.19 7.75
N GLY A 145 -20.42 -11.31 7.49
CA GLY A 145 -21.01 -12.58 7.03
C GLY A 145 -21.40 -12.60 5.55
N ALA A 146 -21.16 -11.52 4.81
CA ALA A 146 -21.33 -11.51 3.36
C ALA A 146 -20.19 -12.27 2.66
N ARG A 147 -20.52 -13.00 1.59
CA ARG A 147 -19.50 -13.65 0.77
C ARG A 147 -18.56 -12.61 0.17
N VAL A 148 -17.27 -12.76 0.44
CA VAL A 148 -16.21 -11.89 -0.07
C VAL A 148 -15.66 -12.39 -1.41
N ASN A 149 -15.02 -11.50 -2.16
CA ASN A 149 -14.41 -11.79 -3.45
C ASN A 149 -12.88 -11.88 -3.32
N ASN A 150 -12.18 -11.90 -4.46
CA ASN A 150 -10.72 -12.02 -4.54
C ASN A 150 -9.94 -10.86 -3.89
N TRP A 151 -10.59 -9.75 -3.52
CA TRP A 151 -9.92 -8.69 -2.77
C TRP A 151 -9.42 -9.18 -1.42
N ASN A 152 -10.14 -10.12 -0.81
CA ASN A 152 -9.76 -10.68 0.48
C ASN A 152 -8.37 -11.35 0.45
N PRO A 153 -8.16 -12.45 -0.29
CA PRO A 153 -6.86 -13.12 -0.29
C PRO A 153 -5.75 -12.23 -0.89
N TRP A 154 -6.08 -11.33 -1.83
CA TRP A 154 -5.11 -10.39 -2.40
C TRP A 154 -4.61 -9.39 -1.35
N ILE A 155 -5.51 -8.72 -0.63
CA ILE A 155 -5.11 -7.74 0.38
C ILE A 155 -4.44 -8.43 1.56
N VAL A 156 -4.92 -9.62 1.96
CA VAL A 156 -4.34 -10.39 3.06
C VAL A 156 -2.89 -10.81 2.76
N SER A 157 -2.54 -11.24 1.54
CA SER A 157 -1.16 -11.61 1.23
C SER A 157 -0.19 -10.43 1.39
N ASN A 158 -0.58 -9.27 0.86
CA ASN A 158 0.17 -8.03 0.98
C ASN A 158 0.30 -7.56 2.43
N TRP A 159 -0.80 -7.63 3.18
CA TRP A 159 -0.84 -7.29 4.60
C TRP A 159 0.10 -8.19 5.44
N LEU A 160 0.11 -9.49 5.18
CA LEU A 160 1.01 -10.43 5.85
C LEU A 160 2.47 -10.09 5.55
N THR A 161 2.82 -9.87 4.28
CA THR A 161 4.18 -9.46 3.89
C THR A 161 4.61 -8.18 4.62
N SER A 162 3.80 -7.12 4.57
CA SER A 162 4.11 -5.85 5.23
C SER A 162 4.21 -5.99 6.76
N THR A 163 3.32 -6.76 7.39
CA THR A 163 3.35 -7.03 8.83
C THR A 163 4.66 -7.71 9.22
N LEU A 164 5.05 -8.78 8.53
CA LEU A 164 6.22 -9.58 8.89
C LEU A 164 7.54 -8.82 8.70
N LEU A 165 7.60 -7.96 7.68
CA LEU A 165 8.82 -7.20 7.36
C LEU A 165 8.94 -5.88 8.13
N MET A 166 7.82 -5.22 8.49
CA MET A 166 7.83 -3.83 8.96
C MET A 166 7.21 -3.58 10.35
N GLU A 167 6.34 -4.45 10.88
CA GLU A 167 5.78 -4.26 12.23
C GLU A 167 6.82 -4.68 13.27
N THR A 168 7.36 -3.73 14.04
CA THR A 168 8.44 -3.99 15.01
C THR A 168 7.91 -4.35 16.40
N ASP A 169 6.65 -4.07 16.70
CA ASP A 169 6.00 -4.51 17.94
C ASP A 169 5.55 -5.98 17.80
N GLU A 170 6.13 -6.87 18.61
CA GLU A 170 5.85 -8.30 18.55
C GLU A 170 4.39 -8.65 18.83
N ALA A 171 3.76 -7.97 19.79
CA ALA A 171 2.37 -8.23 20.14
C ALA A 171 1.42 -7.81 19.01
N ARG A 172 1.68 -6.64 18.40
CA ARG A 172 0.93 -6.18 17.22
C ARG A 172 1.16 -7.09 16.02
N ARG A 173 2.39 -7.54 15.80
CA ARG A 173 2.73 -8.47 14.71
C ARG A 173 1.94 -9.77 14.84
N VAL A 174 1.92 -10.38 16.02
CA VAL A 174 1.17 -11.62 16.28
C VAL A 174 -0.34 -11.39 16.10
N ALA A 175 -0.89 -10.31 16.65
CA ALA A 175 -2.31 -9.99 16.51
C ALA A 175 -2.70 -9.74 15.04
N SER A 176 -1.86 -9.04 14.29
CA SER A 176 -2.05 -8.75 12.87
C SER A 176 -2.04 -10.02 12.03
N VAL A 177 -1.06 -10.92 12.25
CA VAL A 177 -1.01 -12.23 11.57
C VAL A 177 -2.24 -13.07 11.89
N PHE A 178 -2.64 -13.14 13.17
CA PHE A 178 -3.83 -13.88 13.58
C PHE A 178 -5.10 -13.34 12.91
N LYS A 179 -5.30 -12.02 12.91
CA LYS A 179 -6.46 -11.39 12.26
C LYS A 179 -6.43 -11.58 10.74
N ALA A 180 -5.26 -11.54 10.11
CA ALA A 180 -5.11 -11.82 8.70
C ALA A 180 -5.51 -13.27 8.35
N MET A 181 -5.17 -14.25 9.21
CA MET A 181 -5.63 -15.64 9.06
C MET A 181 -7.15 -15.75 9.13
N GLN A 182 -7.78 -15.18 10.17
CA GLN A 182 -9.24 -15.16 10.28
C GLN A 182 -9.92 -14.48 9.08
N THR A 183 -9.28 -13.43 8.57
CA THR A 183 -9.78 -12.69 7.40
C THR A 183 -9.76 -13.56 6.15
N VAL A 184 -8.71 -14.37 5.92
CA VAL A 184 -8.69 -15.29 4.78
C VAL A 184 -9.61 -16.50 4.98
N ASP A 185 -9.82 -16.95 6.22
CA ASP A 185 -10.81 -17.99 6.52
C ASP A 185 -12.21 -17.56 6.06
N ASN A 186 -12.59 -16.29 6.28
CA ASN A 186 -13.86 -15.73 5.76
C ASN A 186 -13.98 -15.82 4.22
N PHE A 187 -12.87 -15.84 3.48
CA PHE A 187 -12.87 -16.08 2.05
C PHE A 187 -12.95 -17.57 1.72
N ILE A 188 -12.25 -18.44 2.45
CA ILE A 188 -12.14 -19.88 2.17
C ILE A 188 -13.41 -20.63 2.57
N ASP A 189 -13.99 -20.35 3.74
CA ASP A 189 -15.12 -21.08 4.34
C ASP A 189 -16.34 -21.27 3.43
N PRO A 190 -16.72 -20.30 2.56
CA PRO A 190 -17.84 -20.50 1.63
C PRO A 190 -17.54 -21.41 0.43
N TYR A 191 -16.29 -21.82 0.21
CA TYR A 191 -15.92 -22.72 -0.88
C TYR A 191 -16.10 -24.20 -0.48
N PRO A 192 -16.54 -25.06 -1.42
CA PRO A 192 -16.87 -26.46 -1.16
C PRO A 192 -15.65 -27.35 -0.90
#